data_AF-A0A9P6J018-F1
#
_entry.id   AF-A0A9P6J018-F1
#
_cell.length_a   1.000
_cell.length_b   1.000
_cell.length_c   1.000
_cell.angle_alpha   90.00
_cell.angle_beta   90.00
_cell.angle_gamma   90.00
#
_symmetry.space_group_name_H-M   'P 1'
#
loop_
_entity.id
_entity.type
_entity.pdbx_description
1 polymer ?
#
loop_
_entity_poly.entity_id
_entity_poly.type
_entity_poly.pdbx_seq_one_letter_code
_entity_poly.pdbx_strand_id
1 'polypeptide(L)'
;MLDEMERSLHDALCVVKRTLESGSVVPGGGAVETALNIYLENFATTLGSREQLAIAEFASALLVIPKTLAVNAAKDSTDLVATLRVYHNAAQNDKSREGLKWYGLDLIKGEVRDNVHAGVLEPALSKIRALRSATETALSILRIDDMITVAPEQREQDDGHGH
;
A
#
# COMPACT_ATOMS: atom_id res chain seq x y z
N MET A 1 -17.50 -20.32 9.31
CA MET A 1 -16.27 -20.29 10.14
C MET A 1 -15.15 -21.10 9.49
N LEU A 2 -15.40 -22.35 9.07
CA LEU A 2 -14.38 -23.18 8.41
C LEU A 2 -13.82 -22.53 7.13
N ASP A 3 -14.68 -22.01 6.25
CA ASP A 3 -14.24 -21.36 5.01
C ASP A 3 -13.32 -20.15 5.25
N GLU A 4 -13.52 -19.41 6.34
CA GLU A 4 -12.70 -18.25 6.69
C GLU A 4 -11.36 -18.65 7.29
N MET A 5 -11.35 -19.75 8.05
CA MET A 5 -10.11 -20.35 8.55
C MET A 5 -9.27 -20.90 7.39
N GLU A 6 -9.91 -21.56 6.42
CA GLU A 6 -9.24 -22.07 5.23
C GLU A 6 -8.60 -20.93 4.42
N ARG A 7 -9.35 -19.86 4.16
CA ARG A 7 -8.81 -18.65 3.50
C ARG A 7 -7.64 -18.03 4.27
N SER A 8 -7.79 -17.83 5.57
CA SER A 8 -6.72 -17.24 6.41
C SER A 8 -5.44 -18.09 6.42
N LEU A 9 -5.59 -19.42 6.50
CA LEU A 9 -4.46 -20.35 6.43
C LEU A 9 -3.82 -20.33 5.05
N HIS A 10 -4.62 -20.30 3.99
CA HIS A 10 -4.12 -20.20 2.62
C HIS A 10 -3.31 -18.92 2.41
N ASP A 11 -3.79 -17.78 2.87
CA ASP A 11 -3.10 -16.50 2.77
C ASP A 11 -1.76 -16.52 3.52
N ALA A 12 -1.74 -17.05 4.74
CA ALA A 12 -0.51 -17.19 5.52
C ALA A 12 0.53 -18.07 4.81
N LEU A 13 0.10 -19.23 4.28
CA LEU A 13 0.98 -20.13 3.52
C LEU A 13 1.50 -19.48 2.23
N CYS A 14 0.65 -18.73 1.54
CA CYS A 14 1.03 -17.97 0.35
C CYS A 14 2.10 -16.92 0.67
N VAL A 15 1.98 -16.20 1.78
CA VAL A 15 3.00 -15.22 2.22
C VAL A 15 4.34 -15.93 2.46
N VAL A 16 4.36 -17.05 3.19
CA VAL A 16 5.58 -17.83 3.43
C VAL A 16 6.21 -18.30 2.13
N LYS A 17 5.42 -18.85 1.21
CA LYS A 17 5.87 -19.25 -0.13
C LYS A 17 6.53 -18.10 -0.87
N ARG A 18 5.91 -16.92 -0.90
CA ARG A 18 6.47 -15.72 -1.57
C ARG A 18 7.76 -15.23 -0.90
N THR A 19 7.86 -15.32 0.41
CA THR A 19 9.10 -14.99 1.15
C THR A 19 10.24 -15.91 0.71
N LEU A 20 9.99 -17.22 0.63
CA LEU A 20 11.00 -18.20 0.18
C LEU A 20 11.39 -18.03 -1.29
N GLU A 21 10.43 -17.74 -2.17
CA GLU A 21 10.68 -17.51 -3.61
C GLU A 21 11.48 -16.22 -3.86
N SER A 22 11.21 -15.15 -3.12
CA SER A 22 11.82 -13.83 -3.37
C SER A 22 13.12 -13.59 -2.61
N GLY A 23 13.34 -14.26 -1.47
CA GLY A 23 14.54 -14.12 -0.65
C GLY A 23 14.72 -12.74 0.01
N SER A 24 13.71 -11.86 -0.04
CA SER A 24 13.78 -10.50 0.48
C SER A 24 12.51 -10.11 1.23
N VAL A 25 12.69 -9.47 2.38
CA VAL A 25 11.61 -9.02 3.27
C VAL A 25 11.82 -7.56 3.66
N VAL A 26 10.72 -6.91 4.03
CA VAL A 26 10.66 -5.51 4.45
C VAL A 26 9.84 -5.37 5.73
N PRO A 27 10.06 -4.33 6.55
CA PRO A 27 9.25 -4.10 7.74
C PRO A 27 7.80 -3.79 7.35
N GLY A 28 6.84 -4.44 8.02
CA GLY A 28 5.41 -4.18 7.82
C GLY A 28 4.90 -2.98 8.63
N GLY A 29 3.57 -2.88 8.76
CA GLY A 29 2.92 -1.90 9.64
C GLY A 29 3.04 -0.45 9.16
N GLY A 30 3.00 -0.21 7.86
CA GLY A 30 3.05 1.14 7.28
C GLY A 30 4.45 1.76 7.18
N ALA A 31 5.50 1.01 7.56
CA ALA A 31 6.88 1.46 7.51
C ALA A 31 7.35 1.78 6.09
N VAL A 32 7.11 0.86 5.14
CA VAL A 32 7.52 1.01 3.73
C VAL A 32 6.83 2.20 3.08
N GLU A 33 5.52 2.32 3.27
CA GLU A 33 4.73 3.41 2.68
C GLU A 33 5.17 4.78 3.21
N THR A 34 5.51 4.86 4.50
CA THR A 34 6.01 6.10 5.11
C THR A 34 7.44 6.44 4.66
N ALA A 35 8.31 5.43 4.53
CA ALA A 35 9.66 5.63 3.98
C ALA A 35 9.60 6.16 2.54
N LEU A 36 8.74 5.58 1.72
CA LEU A 36 8.52 6.00 0.33
C LEU A 36 7.93 7.40 0.26
N ASN A 37 6.98 7.76 1.13
CA ASN A 37 6.44 9.12 1.21
C ASN A 37 7.57 10.16 1.37
N ILE A 38 8.43 10.01 2.38
CA ILE A 38 9.51 10.97 2.63
C ILE A 38 10.52 11.00 1.48
N TYR A 39 10.88 9.82 0.96
CA TYR A 39 11.84 9.73 -0.15
C TYR A 39 11.33 10.45 -1.40
N LEU A 40 10.06 10.22 -1.75
CA LEU A 40 9.43 10.82 -2.92
C LEU A 40 9.14 12.32 -2.73
N GLU A 41 8.80 12.77 -1.53
CA GLU A 41 8.68 14.21 -1.21
C GLU A 41 10.00 14.93 -1.44
N ASN A 42 11.12 14.36 -0.94
CA ASN A 42 12.45 14.92 -1.19
C ASN A 42 12.79 14.88 -2.69
N PHE A 43 12.51 13.76 -3.36
CA PHE A 43 12.75 13.61 -4.80
C PHE A 43 11.95 14.63 -5.63
N ALA A 44 10.69 14.91 -5.27
CA ALA A 44 9.85 15.89 -5.94
C ALA A 44 10.49 17.28 -5.99
N THR A 45 11.20 17.69 -4.91
CA THR A 45 11.91 18.99 -4.87
C THR A 45 13.07 19.10 -5.85
N THR A 46 13.56 17.97 -6.39
CA THR A 46 14.63 17.95 -7.40
C THR A 46 14.09 18.12 -8.83
N LEU A 47 12.77 18.13 -9.01
CA LEU A 47 12.09 18.17 -10.31
C LEU A 47 11.37 19.49 -10.56
N GLY A 48 10.98 19.71 -11.82
CA GLY A 48 10.29 20.92 -12.27
C GLY A 48 8.80 20.97 -11.95
N SER A 49 8.18 22.13 -12.19
CA SER A 49 6.89 22.55 -11.62
C SER A 49 5.73 21.54 -11.66
N ARG A 50 5.39 20.98 -12.83
CA ARG A 50 4.22 20.08 -12.97
C ARG A 50 4.50 18.68 -12.44
N GLU A 51 5.69 18.17 -12.67
CA GLU A 51 6.11 16.83 -12.23
C GLU A 51 6.29 16.78 -10.72
N GLN A 52 6.80 17.86 -10.12
CA GLN A 52 6.90 18.02 -8.67
C GLN A 52 5.54 17.83 -7.99
N LEU A 53 4.48 18.46 -8.51
CA LEU A 53 3.14 18.31 -7.94
C LEU A 53 2.63 16.88 -8.05
N ALA A 54 2.79 16.25 -9.22
CA ALA A 54 2.34 14.87 -9.42
C ALA A 54 3.04 13.87 -8.48
N ILE A 55 4.34 14.03 -8.27
CA ILE A 55 5.12 13.14 -7.38
C ILE A 55 4.80 13.41 -5.92
N ALA A 56 4.60 14.67 -5.53
CA ALA A 56 4.19 15.02 -4.17
C ALA A 56 2.82 14.41 -3.83
N GLU A 57 1.86 14.45 -4.75
CA GLU A 57 0.55 13.83 -4.56
C GLU A 57 0.65 12.29 -4.51
N PHE A 58 1.48 11.69 -5.36
CA PHE A 58 1.73 10.24 -5.29
C PHE A 58 2.34 9.84 -3.94
N ALA A 59 3.32 10.61 -3.44
CA ALA A 59 3.94 10.40 -2.15
C ALA A 59 2.93 10.53 -0.99
N SER A 60 2.04 11.52 -1.05
CA SER A 60 0.98 11.74 -0.07
C SER A 60 -0.05 10.60 -0.08
N ALA A 61 -0.40 10.10 -1.27
CA ALA A 61 -1.35 8.99 -1.43
C ALA A 61 -0.89 7.71 -0.71
N LEU A 62 0.41 7.42 -0.66
CA LEU A 62 0.96 6.25 0.05
C LEU A 62 0.62 6.27 1.55
N LEU A 63 0.48 7.45 2.17
CA LEU A 63 0.12 7.57 3.58
C LEU A 63 -1.31 7.11 3.89
N VAL A 64 -2.14 6.81 2.89
CA VAL A 64 -3.48 6.25 3.11
C VAL A 64 -3.41 4.92 3.87
N ILE A 65 -2.40 4.08 3.61
CA ILE A 65 -2.25 2.77 4.24
C ILE A 65 -2.00 2.90 5.75
N PRO A 66 -0.96 3.59 6.24
CA PRO A 66 -0.74 3.74 7.68
C PRO A 66 -1.87 4.50 8.38
N LYS A 67 -2.48 5.50 7.72
CA LYS A 67 -3.66 6.19 8.27
C LYS A 67 -4.83 5.25 8.48
N THR A 68 -5.16 4.44 7.47
CA THR A 68 -6.28 3.49 7.52
C THR A 68 -6.05 2.41 8.57
N LEU A 69 -4.82 1.90 8.69
CA LEU A 69 -4.42 0.96 9.74
C LEU A 69 -4.69 1.52 11.15
N ALA A 70 -4.26 2.77 11.41
CA ALA A 70 -4.46 3.42 12.70
C ALA A 70 -5.94 3.69 13.01
N VAL A 71 -6.72 4.14 12.01
CA VAL A 71 -8.17 4.37 12.16
C VAL A 71 -8.91 3.05 12.46
N ASN A 72 -8.60 1.98 11.75
CA ASN A 72 -9.21 0.67 11.98
C ASN A 72 -8.89 0.10 13.37
N ALA A 73 -7.77 0.50 13.97
CA ALA A 73 -7.40 0.14 15.33
C ALA A 73 -7.96 1.09 16.41
N ALA A 74 -8.81 2.05 16.03
CA ALA A 74 -9.34 3.10 16.90
C ALA A 74 -8.25 3.88 17.65
N LYS A 75 -7.11 4.12 16.99
CA LYS A 75 -5.99 4.93 17.50
C LYS A 75 -5.99 6.31 16.83
N ASP A 76 -5.28 7.26 17.42
CA ASP A 76 -5.06 8.57 16.80
C ASP A 76 -4.12 8.41 15.60
N SER A 77 -4.70 8.42 14.40
CA SER A 77 -3.98 8.28 13.15
C SER A 77 -3.13 9.51 12.82
N THR A 78 -3.50 10.68 13.34
CA THR A 78 -2.74 11.91 13.09
C THR A 78 -1.41 11.85 13.84
N ASP A 79 -1.47 11.53 15.13
CA ASP A 79 -0.29 11.44 15.99
C ASP A 79 0.66 10.31 15.57
N LEU A 80 0.11 9.11 15.33
CA LEU A 80 0.90 7.94 14.95
C LEU A 80 1.60 8.11 13.60
N VAL A 81 0.89 8.61 12.58
CA VAL A 81 1.48 8.81 11.25
C VAL A 81 2.46 9.97 11.25
N ALA A 82 2.20 11.05 12.00
CA ALA A 82 3.16 12.14 12.16
C ALA A 82 4.45 11.66 12.83
N THR A 83 4.33 10.91 13.94
CA THR A 83 5.48 10.32 14.64
C THR A 83 6.26 9.39 13.72
N LEU A 84 5.58 8.50 12.99
CA LEU A 84 6.23 7.59 12.05
C LEU A 84 6.99 8.36 10.96
N ARG A 85 6.41 9.43 10.40
CA ARG A 85 7.08 10.28 9.41
C ARG A 85 8.35 10.92 9.95
N VAL A 86 8.34 11.41 11.20
CA VAL A 86 9.53 11.98 11.85
C VAL A 86 10.67 10.94 11.93
N TYR A 87 10.35 9.70 12.28
CA TYR A 87 11.33 8.62 12.40
C TYR A 87 11.95 8.29 11.03
N HIS A 88 11.12 8.13 10.00
CA HIS A 88 11.58 7.83 8.65
C HIS A 88 12.33 9.01 8.01
N ASN A 89 11.96 10.25 8.31
CA ASN A 89 12.70 11.42 7.88
C ASN A 89 14.09 11.50 8.52
N ALA A 90 14.19 11.25 9.83
CA ALA A 90 15.48 11.17 10.50
C ALA A 90 16.35 10.04 9.93
N ALA A 91 15.76 8.89 9.61
CA ALA A 91 16.50 7.75 9.04
C ALA A 91 17.14 8.05 7.69
N GLN A 92 16.52 8.90 6.86
CA GLN A 92 17.01 9.25 5.53
C GLN A 92 18.04 10.39 5.57
N ASN A 93 17.93 11.30 6.55
CA ASN A 93 18.77 12.49 6.64
C ASN A 93 20.00 12.30 7.55
N ASP A 94 19.95 11.40 8.53
CA ASP A 94 21.01 11.18 9.52
C ASP A 94 21.46 9.72 9.54
N LYS A 95 22.69 9.45 9.09
CA LYS A 95 23.28 8.10 9.07
C LYS A 95 23.39 7.48 10.47
N SER A 96 23.51 8.28 11.53
CA SER A 96 23.54 7.76 12.90
C SER A 96 22.20 7.18 13.34
N ARG A 97 21.11 7.53 12.64
CA ARG A 97 19.73 7.13 12.93
C ARG A 97 19.12 6.24 11.84
N GLU A 98 19.95 5.62 11.00
CA GLU A 98 19.50 4.77 9.90
C GLU A 98 18.58 3.63 10.38
N GLY A 99 18.78 3.12 11.61
CA GLY A 99 17.94 2.10 12.22
C GLY A 99 16.47 2.47 12.36
N LEU A 100 16.11 3.75 12.32
CA LEU A 100 14.72 4.20 12.40
C LEU A 100 13.89 3.80 11.16
N LYS A 101 14.53 3.41 10.05
CA LYS A 101 13.83 2.90 8.85
C LYS A 101 13.05 1.60 9.09
N TRP A 102 13.39 0.87 10.15
CA TRP A 102 12.74 -0.38 10.54
C TRP A 102 11.47 -0.17 11.37
N TYR A 103 11.17 1.09 11.72
CA TYR A 103 10.02 1.39 12.57
C TYR A 103 8.72 1.41 11.77
N GLY A 104 7.67 0.87 12.37
CA GLY A 104 6.30 0.89 11.87
C GLY A 104 5.29 1.01 13.02
N LEU A 105 4.01 0.93 12.68
CA LEU A 105 2.91 1.07 13.62
C LEU A 105 2.69 -0.22 14.43
N ASP A 106 2.70 -0.10 15.76
CA ASP A 106 2.12 -1.08 16.67
C ASP A 106 0.71 -0.64 17.04
N LEU A 107 -0.28 -1.25 16.41
CA LEU A 107 -1.69 -0.91 16.60
C LEU A 107 -2.27 -1.48 17.91
N ILE A 108 -1.64 -2.49 18.50
CA ILE A 108 -2.11 -3.09 19.76
C ILE A 108 -1.88 -2.08 20.88
N LYS A 109 -0.64 -1.60 20.99
CA LYS A 109 -0.26 -0.61 21.99
C LYS A 109 -0.60 0.81 21.57
N GLY A 110 -0.64 1.10 20.27
CA GLY A 110 -0.79 2.45 19.74
C GLY A 110 0.51 3.24 19.84
N GLU A 111 1.64 2.63 19.46
CA GLU A 111 2.97 3.26 19.48
C GLU A 111 3.73 2.96 18.18
N VAL A 112 4.82 3.69 17.93
CA VAL A 112 5.73 3.42 16.82
C VAL A 112 6.91 2.60 17.37
N ARG A 113 7.16 1.43 16.77
CA ARG A 113 8.19 0.49 17.24
C ARG A 113 8.99 -0.09 16.09
N ASP A 114 10.14 -0.68 16.42
CA ASP A 114 10.93 -1.48 15.48
C ASP A 114 10.17 -2.76 15.11
N ASN A 115 9.67 -2.81 13.88
CA ASN A 115 8.86 -3.92 13.39
C ASN A 115 9.70 -5.11 12.94
N VAL A 116 10.99 -4.93 12.66
CA VAL A 116 11.90 -6.05 12.37
C VAL A 116 12.14 -6.84 13.65
N HIS A 117 12.47 -6.16 14.76
CA HIS A 117 12.64 -6.81 16.05
C HIS A 117 11.34 -7.42 16.60
N ALA A 118 10.19 -6.80 16.31
CA ALA A 118 8.89 -7.35 16.68
C ALA A 118 8.41 -8.52 15.78
N GLY A 119 9.15 -8.86 14.73
CA GLY A 119 8.81 -9.94 13.79
C GLY A 119 7.70 -9.61 12.79
N VAL A 120 7.34 -8.33 12.63
CA VAL A 120 6.34 -7.86 11.67
C VAL A 120 7.04 -7.60 10.32
N LEU A 121 7.16 -8.66 9.54
CA LEU A 121 7.84 -8.66 8.24
C LEU A 121 6.89 -9.03 7.11
N GLU A 122 7.10 -8.42 5.96
CA GLU A 122 6.35 -8.70 4.74
C GLU A 122 7.31 -9.03 3.59
N PRO A 123 6.94 -9.92 2.64
CA PRO A 123 7.75 -10.18 1.46
C PRO A 123 7.85 -8.91 0.61
N ALA A 124 9.08 -8.51 0.25
CA ALA A 124 9.33 -7.30 -0.55
C ALA A 124 8.59 -7.37 -1.90
N LEU A 125 8.55 -8.56 -2.50
CA LEU A 125 7.85 -8.81 -3.77
C LEU A 125 6.35 -8.47 -3.70
N SER A 126 5.72 -8.65 -2.54
CA SER A 126 4.31 -8.31 -2.35
C SER A 126 4.09 -6.80 -2.51
N LYS A 127 4.90 -5.97 -1.83
CA LYS A 127 4.85 -4.51 -1.94
C LYS A 127 5.13 -4.02 -3.35
N ILE A 128 6.14 -4.59 -4.01
CA ILE A 128 6.50 -4.21 -5.39
C ILE A 128 5.33 -4.47 -6.34
N ARG A 129 4.71 -5.64 -6.26
CA ARG A 129 3.57 -6.01 -7.11
C ARG A 129 2.35 -5.15 -6.81
N ALA A 130 2.06 -4.90 -5.54
CA ALA A 130 0.94 -4.05 -5.13
C ALA A 130 1.08 -2.63 -5.71
N LEU A 131 2.26 -2.00 -5.55
CA LEU A 131 2.52 -0.67 -6.10
C LEU A 131 2.43 -0.64 -7.63
N ARG A 132 3.01 -1.62 -8.31
CA ARG A 132 2.96 -1.71 -9.78
C ARG A 132 1.52 -1.84 -10.28
N SER A 133 0.78 -2.82 -9.73
CA SER A 133 -0.60 -3.09 -10.14
C SER A 133 -1.53 -1.90 -9.87
N ALA A 134 -1.40 -1.26 -8.71
CA ALA A 134 -2.19 -0.08 -8.37
C ALA A 134 -1.88 1.10 -9.31
N THR A 135 -0.60 1.32 -9.62
CA THR A 135 -0.17 2.39 -10.54
C THR A 135 -0.68 2.14 -11.96
N GLU A 136 -0.56 0.92 -12.49
CA GLU A 136 -1.07 0.54 -13.82
C GLU A 136 -2.60 0.70 -13.92
N THR A 137 -3.31 0.37 -12.84
CA THR A 137 -4.76 0.53 -12.76
C THR A 137 -5.14 2.01 -12.73
N ALA A 138 -4.47 2.82 -11.91
CA ALA A 138 -4.70 4.26 -11.85
C ALA A 138 -4.43 4.93 -13.21
N LEU A 139 -3.35 4.56 -13.89
CA LEU A 139 -3.04 5.05 -15.23
C LEU A 139 -4.11 4.65 -16.26
N SER A 140 -4.62 3.41 -16.18
CA SER A 140 -5.69 2.95 -17.07
C SER A 140 -6.96 3.80 -16.91
N ILE A 141 -7.33 4.12 -15.67
CA ILE A 141 -8.51 4.93 -15.36
C ILE A 141 -8.30 6.39 -15.77
N LEU A 142 -7.16 6.99 -15.42
CA LEU A 142 -6.86 8.40 -15.71
C LEU A 142 -6.76 8.71 -17.21
N ARG A 143 -6.57 7.69 -18.06
CA ARG A 143 -6.52 7.83 -19.52
C ARG A 143 -7.89 7.76 -20.19
N ILE A 144 -8.94 7.40 -19.47
CA ILE A 144 -10.30 7.38 -20.02
C ILE A 144 -10.78 8.83 -20.14
N ASP A 145 -10.98 9.27 -21.38
CA ASP A 145 -11.55 10.59 -21.68
C ASP A 145 -13.09 10.54 -21.77
N ASP A 146 -13.65 9.43 -22.28
CA ASP A 146 -15.10 9.23 -22.42
C ASP A 146 -15.49 7.75 -22.19
N MET A 147 -16.71 7.54 -21.69
CA MET A 147 -17.29 6.22 -21.41
C MET A 147 -18.62 6.06 -22.15
N ILE A 148 -18.61 5.27 -23.21
CA ILE A 148 -19.82 4.96 -23.99
C ILE A 148 -20.43 3.66 -23.48
N THR A 149 -21.67 3.73 -22.98
CA THR A 149 -22.42 2.53 -22.58
C THR A 149 -23.41 2.16 -23.69
N VAL A 150 -23.31 0.92 -24.19
CA VAL A 150 -24.22 0.40 -25.22
C VAL A 150 -25.31 -0.43 -24.55
N ALA A 151 -26.57 -0.21 -24.95
CA ALA A 151 -27.68 -1.01 -24.46
C ALA A 151 -27.51 -2.47 -24.87
N PRO A 152 -27.76 -3.44 -23.97
CA PRO A 152 -27.66 -4.84 -24.31
C PRO A 152 -28.65 -5.18 -25.41
N GLU A 153 -28.21 -6.02 -26.35
CA GLU A 153 -29.02 -6.48 -27.46
C GLU A 153 -30.26 -7.20 -26.91
N GLN A 154 -31.45 -6.69 -27.25
CA GLN A 154 -32.69 -7.39 -26.96
C GLN A 154 -32.72 -8.62 -27.84
N ARG A 155 -32.39 -9.78 -27.26
CA ARG A 155 -32.63 -11.07 -27.94
C ARG A 155 -34.13 -11.18 -28.15
N GLU A 156 -34.56 -11.18 -29.41
CA GLU A 156 -35.93 -11.56 -29.76
C GLU A 156 -36.20 -12.90 -29.07
N GLN A 157 -37.26 -12.94 -28.26
CA GLN A 157 -37.78 -14.20 -27.77
C GLN A 157 -38.17 -14.99 -29.02
N ASP A 158 -37.53 -16.14 -29.21
CA ASP A 158 -37.87 -17.11 -30.25
C ASP A 158 -39.32 -17.55 -29.98
N ASP A 159 -40.27 -16.81 -30.56
CA ASP A 159 -41.67 -17.17 -30.58
C ASP A 159 -41.76 -18.43 -31.42
N GLY A 160 -41.66 -19.56 -30.71
CA GLY A 160 -41.74 -20.91 -31.26
C GLY A 160 -43.05 -21.12 -32.01
N HIS A 161 -43.07 -20.72 -33.28
CA HIS A 161 -44.07 -21.16 -34.23
C HIS A 161 -43.65 -22.50 -34.79
N GLY A 162 -43.94 -23.55 -34.00
CA GLY A 162 -44.10 -24.89 -34.52
C GLY A 162 -45.31 -24.95 -35.45
N HIS A 163 -45.06 -25.29 -36.71
CA HIS A 163 -46.02 -25.89 -37.63
C HIS A 163 -45.46 -27.22 -38.11
#